data_AF-A0A7C7FRT9-F1
#
_entry.id   AF-A0A7C7FRT9-F1
#
_cell.length_a   1.000
_cell.length_b   1.000
_cell.length_c   1.000
_cell.angle_alpha   90.00
_cell.angle_beta   90.00
_cell.angle_gamma   90.00
#
_symmetry.space_group_name_H-M   'P 1'
#
loop_
_entity.id
_entity.type
_entity.pdbx_description
1 polymer ?
#
loop_
_entity_poly.entity_id
_entity_poly.type
_entity_poly.pdbx_seq_one_letter_code
_entity_poly.pdbx_strand_id
1 'polypeptide(L)'
;MLCLQLDFFQGLISRMTQGSIKNSDEAETLALEVLQFVLADEVLQGRFMSITGITPTDFRQAVHEKEFLGGVLDFLLGNETDLLKFCEEYQIDPEQPSIARRLLPGYTNSY
;
A
#
# COMPACT_ATOMS: atom_id res chain seq x y z
N MET A 1 -7.50 12.85 -20.15
CA MET A 1 -6.33 12.10 -20.67
C MET A 1 -5.60 11.32 -19.56
N LEU A 2 -5.79 11.63 -18.27
CA LEU A 2 -5.18 10.89 -17.14
C LEU A 2 -6.03 9.73 -16.56
N CYS A 3 -7.33 9.59 -16.86
CA CYS A 3 -8.11 8.44 -16.36
C CYS A 3 -7.76 7.11 -17.04
N LEU A 4 -7.39 7.11 -18.32
CA LEU A 4 -7.19 5.89 -19.12
C LEU A 4 -5.95 5.06 -18.73
N GLN A 5 -5.04 5.59 -17.91
CA GLN A 5 -3.90 4.82 -17.39
C GLN A 5 -4.24 4.03 -16.11
N LEU A 6 -5.27 4.45 -15.36
CA LEU A 6 -5.72 3.74 -14.15
C LEU A 6 -6.50 2.47 -14.53
N ASP A 7 -7.34 2.52 -15.57
CA ASP A 7 -8.10 1.35 -16.04
C ASP A 7 -7.21 0.18 -16.49
N PHE A 8 -6.06 0.48 -17.10
CA PHE A 8 -5.13 -0.55 -17.60
C PHE A 8 -4.41 -1.27 -16.45
N PHE A 9 -4.11 -0.56 -15.36
CA PHE A 9 -3.58 -1.17 -14.14
C PHE A 9 -4.68 -1.95 -13.40
N GLN A 10 -5.91 -1.45 -13.35
CA GLN A 10 -7.07 -2.14 -12.75
C GLN A 10 -7.34 -3.52 -13.35
N GLY A 11 -7.15 -3.68 -14.67
CA GLY A 11 -7.26 -4.97 -15.36
C GLY A 11 -6.17 -5.99 -14.97
N LEU A 12 -5.01 -5.52 -14.51
CA LEU A 12 -3.92 -6.36 -14.00
C LEU A 12 -4.13 -6.68 -12.51
N ILE A 13 -4.66 -5.73 -11.75
CA ILE A 13 -5.06 -5.85 -10.33
C ILE A 13 -6.13 -6.95 -10.16
N SER A 14 -7.16 -6.98 -11.01
CA SER A 14 -8.24 -7.99 -10.96
C SER A 14 -7.77 -9.45 -11.12
N ARG A 15 -6.56 -9.68 -11.65
CA ARG A 15 -5.93 -11.00 -11.73
C ARG A 15 -5.11 -11.38 -10.49
N MET A 16 -4.61 -10.41 -9.73
CA MET A 16 -3.80 -10.67 -8.52
C MET A 16 -4.68 -10.83 -7.27
N THR A 17 -5.87 -10.21 -7.21
CA THR A 17 -6.79 -10.29 -6.06
C THR A 17 -7.44 -11.65 -5.83
N GLN A 18 -7.26 -12.61 -6.74
CA GLN A 18 -7.77 -13.99 -6.59
C GLN A 18 -6.76 -14.94 -5.90
N GLY A 19 -5.55 -14.46 -5.58
CA GLY A 19 -4.51 -15.23 -4.89
C GLY A 19 -4.22 -14.68 -3.50
N SER A 20 -4.33 -15.51 -2.47
CA SER A 20 -3.76 -15.22 -1.14
C SER A 20 -2.28 -14.89 -1.30
N ILE A 21 -1.81 -13.72 -0.83
CA ILE A 21 -0.40 -13.27 -0.94
C ILE A 21 0.52 -14.36 -0.34
N LYS A 22 1.49 -14.88 -1.11
CA LYS A 22 2.34 -16.02 -0.70
C LYS A 22 3.82 -15.69 -0.53
N ASN A 23 4.29 -14.56 -1.06
CA ASN A 23 5.71 -14.22 -1.08
C ASN A 23 5.93 -12.71 -0.87
N SER A 24 7.18 -12.32 -0.60
CA SER A 24 7.59 -10.92 -0.40
C SER A 24 7.32 -10.06 -1.62
N ASP A 25 7.48 -10.59 -2.83
CA ASP A 25 7.34 -9.80 -4.07
C ASP A 25 5.87 -9.37 -4.29
N GLU A 26 4.92 -10.27 -4.02
CA GLU A 26 3.48 -9.98 -4.01
C GLU A 26 3.12 -8.98 -2.89
N ALA A 27 3.75 -9.11 -1.71
CA ALA A 27 3.54 -8.16 -0.62
C ALA A 27 4.09 -6.76 -0.94
N GLU A 28 5.24 -6.68 -1.62
CA GLU A 28 5.83 -5.43 -2.13
C GLU A 28 4.90 -4.77 -3.16
N THR A 29 4.34 -5.58 -4.06
CA THR A 29 3.38 -5.11 -5.06
C THR A 29 2.13 -4.52 -4.40
N LEU A 30 1.55 -5.22 -3.42
CA LEU A 30 0.39 -4.70 -2.68
C LEU A 30 0.74 -3.41 -1.94
N ALA A 31 1.91 -3.33 -1.30
CA ALA A 31 2.34 -2.10 -0.62
C ALA A 31 2.48 -0.91 -1.57
N LEU A 32 2.94 -1.13 -2.81
CA LEU A 32 2.99 -0.09 -3.84
C LEU A 32 1.61 0.37 -4.31
N GLU A 33 0.62 -0.53 -4.33
CA GLU A 33 -0.78 -0.18 -4.62
C GLU A 33 -1.38 0.67 -3.50
N VAL A 34 -1.15 0.27 -2.24
CA VAL A 34 -1.55 1.06 -1.07
C VAL A 34 -0.88 2.43 -1.09
N LEU A 35 0.41 2.51 -1.45
CA LEU A 35 1.10 3.79 -1.58
C LEU A 35 0.45 4.69 -2.64
N GLN A 36 0.06 4.13 -3.79
CA GLN A 36 -0.65 4.89 -4.82
C GLN A 36 -1.99 5.41 -4.31
N PHE A 37 -2.75 4.60 -3.57
CA PHE A 37 -4.00 5.02 -2.94
C PHE A 37 -3.78 6.20 -1.97
N VAL A 38 -2.75 6.12 -1.13
CA VAL A 38 -2.38 7.21 -0.20
C VAL A 38 -1.94 8.47 -0.95
N LEU A 39 -1.19 8.33 -2.05
CA LEU A 39 -0.73 9.45 -2.86
C LEU A 39 -1.82 10.07 -3.75
N ALA A 40 -2.90 9.34 -4.02
CA ALA A 40 -4.03 9.82 -4.80
C ALA A 40 -4.93 10.77 -3.99
N ASP A 41 -4.90 10.69 -2.67
CA ASP A 41 -5.69 11.53 -1.75
C ASP A 41 -4.77 12.51 -1.00
N GLU A 42 -4.89 13.81 -1.28
CA GLU A 42 -4.05 14.86 -0.68
C GLU A 42 -4.11 14.85 0.87
N VAL A 43 -5.24 14.43 1.46
CA VAL A 43 -5.40 14.34 2.91
C VAL A 43 -4.61 13.17 3.46
N LEU A 44 -4.69 12.00 2.81
CA LEU A 44 -3.92 10.82 3.21
C LEU A 44 -2.43 11.04 2.99
N GLN A 45 -2.05 11.62 1.86
CA GLN A 45 -0.67 12.00 1.56
C GLN A 45 -0.10 12.91 2.64
N GLY A 46 -0.82 13.99 3.01
CA GLY A 46 -0.39 14.92 4.05
C GLY A 46 -0.22 14.24 5.42
N ARG A 47 -1.14 13.34 5.79
CA ARG A 47 -1.04 12.55 7.03
C ARG A 47 0.15 11.60 7.00
N PHE A 48 0.34 10.88 5.89
CA PHE A 48 1.44 9.94 5.73
C PHE A 48 2.80 10.62 5.83
N MET A 49 2.97 11.77 5.14
CA MET A 49 4.19 12.58 5.23
C MET A 49 4.40 13.15 6.64
N SER A 50 3.33 13.53 7.35
CA SER A 50 3.42 14.01 8.73
C SER A 50 3.88 12.93 9.71
N ILE A 51 3.51 11.68 9.47
CA ILE A 51 3.87 10.53 10.34
C ILE A 51 5.27 10.01 9.99
N THR A 52 5.57 9.85 8.71
CA THR A 52 6.83 9.24 8.23
C THR A 52 7.98 10.22 8.09
N GLY A 53 7.70 11.53 7.98
CA GLY A 53 8.69 12.58 7.79
C GLY A 53 9.32 12.64 6.40
N ILE A 54 8.84 11.84 5.43
CA ILE A 54 9.38 11.78 4.07
C ILE A 54 8.85 12.93 3.20
N THR A 55 9.62 13.32 2.20
CA THR A 55 9.21 14.33 1.22
C THR A 55 8.85 13.70 -0.14
N PRO A 56 8.12 14.41 -1.03
CA PRO A 56 7.81 13.96 -2.39
C PRO A 56 9.05 13.49 -3.19
N THR A 57 10.21 14.06 -2.88
CA THR A 57 11.48 13.73 -3.53
C THR A 57 12.02 12.37 -3.08
N ASP A 58 11.75 11.98 -1.85
CA ASP A 58 12.26 10.74 -1.23
C ASP A 58 11.46 9.51 -1.66
N PHE A 59 10.20 9.66 -2.08
CA PHE A 59 9.35 8.54 -2.49
C PHE A 59 10.00 7.66 -3.55
N ARG A 60 10.62 8.25 -4.57
CA ARG A 60 11.27 7.47 -5.66
C ARG A 60 12.34 6.53 -5.15
N GLN A 61 13.05 6.90 -4.09
CA GLN A 61 14.04 6.03 -3.48
C GLN A 61 13.40 5.09 -2.48
N ALA A 62 12.49 5.62 -1.64
CA ALA A 62 11.81 4.88 -0.59
C ALA A 62 10.95 3.73 -1.12
N VAL A 63 10.33 3.84 -2.30
CA VAL A 63 9.56 2.73 -2.91
C VAL A 63 10.40 1.50 -3.23
N HIS A 64 11.73 1.63 -3.32
CA HIS A 64 12.64 0.49 -3.50
C HIS A 64 13.05 -0.15 -2.17
N GLU A 65 12.71 0.45 -1.04
CA GLU A 65 13.06 -0.02 0.30
C GLU A 65 11.92 -0.86 0.87
N LYS A 66 12.18 -2.16 1.09
CA LYS A 66 11.15 -3.09 1.62
C LYS A 66 10.64 -2.69 3.01
N GLU A 67 11.49 -2.07 3.82
CA GLU A 67 11.12 -1.56 5.14
C GLU A 67 10.13 -0.40 5.04
N PHE A 68 10.33 0.50 4.06
CA PHE A 68 9.39 1.58 3.78
C PHE A 68 8.03 1.05 3.34
N LEU A 69 8.01 0.05 2.45
CA LEU A 69 6.78 -0.62 2.01
C LEU A 69 6.05 -1.30 3.18
N GLY A 70 6.78 -1.86 4.15
CA GLY A 70 6.22 -2.33 5.41
C GLY A 70 5.51 -1.21 6.20
N GLY A 71 6.14 -0.03 6.30
CA GLY A 71 5.56 1.14 6.95
C GLY A 71 4.33 1.71 6.25
N VAL A 72 4.24 1.61 4.91
CA VAL A 72 3.04 1.96 4.14
C VAL A 72 1.86 1.07 4.54
N LEU A 73 2.10 -0.25 4.64
CA LEU A 73 1.08 -1.19 5.07
C LEU A 73 0.68 -0.95 6.55
N ASP A 74 1.62 -0.58 7.42
CA ASP A 74 1.30 -0.20 8.80
C ASP A 74 0.42 1.06 8.87
N PHE A 75 0.68 2.05 8.03
CA PHE A 75 -0.15 3.25 7.96
C PHE A 75 -1.60 2.92 7.58
N LEU A 76 -1.79 2.03 6.60
CA LEU A 76 -3.11 1.56 6.20
C LEU A 76 -3.78 0.74 7.31
N LEU A 77 -3.06 -0.22 7.89
CA LEU A 77 -3.58 -1.07 8.97
C LEU A 77 -3.87 -0.28 10.26
N GLY A 78 -3.20 0.85 10.47
CA GLY A 78 -3.44 1.76 11.58
C GLY A 78 -4.74 2.55 11.48
N ASN A 79 -5.43 2.51 10.33
CA ASN A 79 -6.72 3.17 10.14
C ASN A 79 -7.72 2.26 9.41
N GLU A 80 -8.67 1.71 10.17
CA GLU A 80 -9.69 0.80 9.64
C GLU A 80 -10.55 1.43 8.53
N THR A 81 -10.83 2.73 8.58
CA THR A 81 -11.63 3.41 7.54
C THR A 81 -10.88 3.46 6.21
N ASP A 82 -9.59 3.81 6.26
CA ASP A 82 -8.73 3.89 5.09
C ASP A 82 -8.48 2.48 4.52
N LEU A 83 -8.30 1.47 5.38
CA LEU A 83 -8.21 0.06 5.01
C LEU A 83 -9.45 -0.44 4.27
N LEU A 84 -10.64 -0.24 4.85
CA LEU A 84 -11.88 -0.71 4.22
C LEU A 84 -12.15 -0.01 2.89
N LYS A 85 -11.86 1.30 2.81
CA LYS A 85 -11.98 2.06 1.56
C LYS A 85 -11.04 1.52 0.48
N PHE A 86 -9.78 1.25 0.83
CA PHE A 86 -8.83 0.61 -0.08
C PHE A 86 -9.33 -0.78 -0.53
N CYS A 87 -9.76 -1.62 0.40
CA CYS A 87 -10.27 -2.95 0.10
C CYS A 87 -11.51 -2.92 -0.81
N GLU A 88 -12.41 -1.96 -0.62
CA GLU A 88 -13.60 -1.76 -1.47
C GLU A 88 -13.21 -1.30 -2.89
N GLU A 89 -12.33 -0.31 -2.99
CA GLU A 89 -11.91 0.29 -4.26
C GLU A 89 -11.05 -0.67 -5.11
N TYR A 90 -10.19 -1.46 -4.45
CA TYR A 90 -9.29 -2.40 -5.10
C TYR A 90 -9.86 -3.82 -5.17
N GLN A 91 -11.04 -4.07 -4.59
CA GLN A 91 -11.68 -5.39 -4.49
C GLN A 91 -10.75 -6.46 -3.86
N ILE A 92 -10.10 -6.07 -2.78
CA ILE A 92 -9.14 -6.91 -2.04
C ILE A 92 -9.76 -7.34 -0.72
N ASP A 93 -9.53 -8.60 -0.33
CA ASP A 93 -9.94 -9.09 0.98
C ASP A 93 -9.17 -8.33 2.09
N PRO A 94 -9.86 -7.79 3.11
CA PRO A 94 -9.25 -7.03 4.20
C PRO A 94 -8.19 -7.81 4.99
N GLU A 95 -8.12 -9.14 4.87
CA GLU A 95 -7.04 -9.93 5.45
C GLU A 95 -5.72 -9.81 4.66
N GLN A 96 -5.75 -9.51 3.35
CA GLN A 96 -4.55 -9.48 2.49
C GLN A 96 -3.50 -8.45 2.94
N PRO A 97 -3.85 -7.18 3.26
CA PRO A 97 -2.87 -6.20 3.74
C PRO A 97 -2.15 -6.67 5.01
N SER A 98 -2.87 -7.36 5.91
CA SER A 98 -2.29 -7.93 7.13
C SER A 98 -1.36 -9.12 6.86
N ILE A 99 -1.65 -9.92 5.82
CA ILE A 99 -0.78 -11.02 5.36
C ILE A 99 0.48 -10.43 4.73
N ALA A 100 0.34 -9.50 3.79
CA ALA A 100 1.45 -8.83 3.13
C ALA A 100 2.39 -8.17 4.14
N ARG A 101 1.83 -7.49 5.16
CA ARG A 101 2.62 -6.83 6.19
C ARG A 101 3.55 -7.79 6.95
N ARG A 102 3.08 -9.02 7.20
CA ARG A 102 3.86 -10.07 7.87
C ARG A 102 4.97 -10.66 7.01
N LEU A 103 4.89 -10.49 5.69
CA LEU A 103 5.89 -10.97 4.74
C LEU A 103 7.00 -9.94 4.49
N LEU A 104 6.79 -8.66 4.86
CA LEU A 104 7.77 -7.59 4.68
C LEU A 104 8.64 -7.35 5.92
N PRO A 105 9.93 -7.01 5.73
CA PRO A 105 10.82 -6.61 6.82
C PRO A 105 10.37 -5.30 7.46
N GLY A 106 10.82 -5.05 8.69
CA GLY A 106 10.46 -3.84 9.44
C GLY A 106 9.18 -3.95 10.27
N TYR A 107 8.61 -5.15 10.50
CA TYR A 107 7.65 -5.36 11.61
C TYR A 107 8.39 -5.21 12.94
N THR A 108 8.67 -3.97 13.32
CA THR A 108 9.16 -3.61 14.64
C THR A 108 7.92 -3.45 15.52
N ASN A 109 7.50 -4.53 16.18
CA ASN A 109 6.65 -4.43 17.35
C ASN A 109 7.54 -4.00 18.53
N SER A 110 7.92 -2.71 18.55
CA SER A 110 8.66 -2.13 19.66
C SER A 110 7.67 -1.54 20.66
N TYR A 111 7.12 -2.41 21.51
CA TYR A 111 6.56 -2.06 22.81
C TYR A 111 7.23 -2.92 23.88
#